data_AF-A0A317ILC1-F1
#
_entry.id   AF-A0A317ILC1-F1
#
_cell.length_a   1.000
_cell.length_b   1.000
_cell.length_c   1.000
_cell.angle_alpha   90.00
_cell.angle_beta   90.00
_cell.angle_gamma   90.00
#
_symmetry.space_group_name_H-M   'P 1'
#
loop_
_entity.id
_entity.type
_entity.pdbx_description
1 polymer ?
#
loop_
_entity_poly.entity_id
_entity_poly.type
_entity_poly.pdbx_seq_one_letter_code
_entity_poly.pdbx_strand_id
1 'polypeptide(L)'
;KWAATVVAGIYTTFVLLMSWILPLFPAEPKLGPVLYPTTQFTPPEFPLLLIVPAFVLDLLWARTARWGLWKQSLVSAAVFLLVFAAVQWPFADFLMSPAARNWFFGTKYFGYNTNPVGRYAQYQFLPLGTPADFWREAGLAFLISTVMIRVGLGYGARLGSIRR
;
A
#
# COMPACT_ATOMS: atom_id res chain seq x y z
N LYS A 1 2.01 -8.36 20.82
CA LYS A 1 0.98 -9.12 20.06
C LYS A 1 0.26 -8.11 19.18
N TRP A 2 -0.03 -8.43 17.91
CA TRP A 2 -0.68 -7.52 16.94
C TRP A 2 0.14 -6.31 16.47
N ALA A 3 1.47 -6.39 16.49
CA ALA A 3 2.31 -5.23 16.22
C ALA A 3 2.21 -4.75 14.76
N ALA A 4 2.22 -5.69 13.81
CA ALA A 4 2.12 -5.33 12.39
C ALA A 4 0.74 -4.73 12.07
N THR A 5 -0.33 -5.34 12.59
CA THR A 5 -1.71 -4.89 12.40
C THR A 5 -1.92 -3.49 12.95
N VAL A 6 -1.41 -3.20 14.16
CA VAL A 6 -1.53 -1.88 14.78
C VAL A 6 -0.80 -0.82 13.96
N VAL A 7 0.45 -1.08 13.54
CA VAL A 7 1.22 -0.13 12.72
C VAL A 7 0.53 0.11 11.37
N ALA A 8 0.07 -0.94 10.70
CA ALA A 8 -0.69 -0.83 9.46
C ALA A 8 -1.99 -0.04 9.66
N GLY A 9 -2.72 -0.27 10.77
CA GLY A 9 -3.93 0.46 11.11
C GLY A 9 -3.69 1.95 11.36
N ILE A 10 -2.59 2.31 12.04
CA ILE A 10 -2.19 3.72 12.23
C ILE A 10 -1.88 4.36 10.87
N TYR A 11 -1.07 3.70 10.04
CA TYR A 11 -0.77 4.17 8.68
C TYR A 11 -2.06 4.39 7.87
N THR A 12 -2.94 3.38 7.81
CA THR A 12 -4.20 3.45 7.08
C THR A 12 -5.08 4.59 7.59
N THR A 13 -5.24 4.70 8.92
CA THR A 13 -6.04 5.78 9.54
C THR A 13 -5.47 7.15 9.20
N PHE A 14 -4.15 7.32 9.31
CA PHE A 14 -3.50 8.58 9.00
C PHE A 14 -3.72 9.01 7.55
N VAL A 15 -3.53 8.11 6.59
CA VAL A 15 -3.77 8.41 5.16
C VAL A 15 -5.25 8.67 4.88
N LEU A 16 -6.17 7.93 5.48
CA LEU A 16 -7.61 8.18 5.34
C LEU A 16 -8.01 9.55 5.89
N LEU A 17 -7.49 9.93 7.06
CA LEU A 17 -7.74 11.25 7.63
C LEU A 17 -7.23 12.35 6.70
N MET A 18 -6.03 12.21 6.12
CA MET A 18 -5.55 13.15 5.11
C MET A 18 -6.47 13.18 3.88
N SER A 19 -6.93 12.01 3.42
CA SER A 19 -7.81 11.89 2.26
C SER A 19 -9.15 12.58 2.44
N TRP A 20 -9.70 12.53 3.66
CA TRP A 20 -11.00 13.14 3.98
C TRP A 20 -10.91 14.60 4.40
N ILE A 21 -9.82 15.00 5.07
CA ILE A 21 -9.70 16.33 5.67
C ILE A 21 -9.11 17.34 4.69
N LEU A 22 -8.07 16.98 3.93
CA LEU A 22 -7.39 17.93 3.03
C LEU A 22 -8.33 18.56 1.98
N PRO A 23 -9.22 17.80 1.31
CA PRO A 23 -10.11 18.37 0.30
C PRO A 23 -11.10 19.43 0.82
N LEU A 24 -11.27 19.53 2.15
CA LEU A 24 -12.16 20.53 2.77
C LEU A 24 -11.60 21.95 2.74
N PHE A 25 -10.30 22.11 2.50
CA PHE A 25 -9.64 23.41 2.49
C PHE A 25 -9.43 23.90 1.05
N PRO A 26 -9.78 25.17 0.76
CA PRO A 26 -9.51 25.78 -0.54
C PRO A 26 -8.00 25.88 -0.76
N ALA A 27 -7.54 25.56 -1.97
CA ALA A 27 -6.15 25.71 -2.37
C ALA A 27 -6.05 25.99 -3.87
N GLU A 28 -5.12 26.85 -4.26
CA GLU A 28 -4.82 27.16 -5.65
C GLU A 28 -3.32 26.96 -5.93
N PRO A 29 -2.94 26.42 -7.10
CA PRO A 29 -1.53 26.25 -7.45
C PRO A 29 -0.83 27.60 -7.59
N LYS A 30 0.27 27.80 -6.85
CA LYS A 30 1.09 29.02 -6.94
C LYS A 30 2.22 28.94 -7.96
N LEU A 31 2.41 27.76 -8.56
CA LEU A 31 3.44 27.48 -9.55
C LEU A 31 2.78 26.86 -10.78
N GLY A 32 3.23 27.26 -11.97
CA GLY A 32 2.84 26.61 -13.22
C GLY A 32 3.65 25.34 -13.49
N PRO A 33 3.32 24.60 -14.57
CA PRO A 33 2.08 24.66 -15.33
C PRO A 33 0.93 23.96 -14.60
N VAL A 34 -0.28 24.53 -14.69
CA VAL A 34 -1.52 23.94 -14.15
C VAL A 34 -2.23 23.19 -15.28
N LEU A 35 -2.06 21.88 -15.32
CA LEU A 35 -2.69 20.99 -16.30
C LEU A 35 -4.09 20.53 -15.86
N TYR A 36 -4.30 20.45 -14.54
CA TYR A 36 -5.58 20.06 -13.93
C TYR A 36 -6.05 21.17 -12.97
N PRO A 37 -7.15 21.89 -13.29
CA PRO A 37 -7.69 22.92 -12.42
C PRO A 37 -8.12 22.32 -11.08
N THR A 38 -7.49 22.75 -9.99
CA THR A 38 -7.78 22.27 -8.62
C THR A 38 -8.01 23.48 -7.72
N THR A 39 -9.12 23.49 -6.99
CA THR A 39 -9.54 24.58 -6.09
C THR A 39 -9.50 24.20 -4.60
N GLN A 40 -8.97 23.01 -4.30
CA GLN A 40 -8.84 22.46 -2.95
C GLN A 40 -7.51 21.70 -2.83
N PHE A 41 -7.08 21.36 -1.61
CA PHE A 41 -5.90 20.50 -1.49
C PHE A 41 -6.16 19.14 -2.13
N THR A 42 -5.25 18.71 -3.01
CA THR A 42 -5.23 17.35 -3.52
C THR A 42 -4.83 16.40 -2.39
N PRO A 43 -5.71 15.48 -1.96
CA PRO A 43 -5.38 14.49 -0.96
C PRO A 43 -4.40 13.44 -1.50
N PRO A 44 -3.76 12.63 -0.62
CA PRO A 44 -3.15 11.39 -1.05
C PRO A 44 -4.21 10.42 -1.58
N GLU A 45 -3.76 9.47 -2.41
CA GLU A 45 -4.59 8.35 -2.86
C GLU A 45 -5.06 7.49 -1.69
N PHE A 46 -6.11 6.69 -1.94
CA PHE A 46 -6.61 5.75 -0.96
C PHE A 46 -5.50 4.78 -0.52
N PRO A 47 -5.33 4.53 0.80
CA PRO A 47 -4.22 3.72 1.27
C PRO A 47 -4.29 2.30 0.74
N LEU A 48 -3.11 1.73 0.44
CA LEU A 48 -2.97 0.31 0.15
C LEU A 48 -3.53 -0.53 1.30
N LEU A 49 -4.13 -1.68 0.98
CA LEU A 49 -4.80 -2.55 1.93
C LEU A 49 -3.83 -3.38 2.79
N LEU A 50 -2.76 -2.76 3.30
CA LEU A 50 -1.70 -3.38 4.10
C LEU A 50 -2.19 -3.97 5.42
N ILE A 51 -3.32 -3.49 5.94
CA ILE A 51 -3.93 -3.99 7.18
C ILE A 51 -4.28 -5.48 7.09
N VAL A 52 -4.71 -5.97 5.92
CA VAL A 52 -5.08 -7.38 5.73
C VAL A 52 -3.88 -8.32 5.80
N PRO A 53 -2.80 -8.16 4.99
CA PRO A 53 -1.62 -9.00 5.14
C PRO A 53 -0.94 -8.81 6.50
N ALA A 54 -0.98 -7.62 7.11
CA ALA A 54 -0.45 -7.41 8.45
C ALA A 54 -1.18 -8.26 9.51
N PHE A 55 -2.52 -8.32 9.45
CA PHE A 55 -3.34 -9.18 10.30
C PHE A 55 -3.01 -10.66 10.14
N VAL A 56 -2.89 -11.14 8.90
CA VAL A 56 -2.53 -12.52 8.62
C VAL A 56 -1.11 -12.85 9.10
N LEU A 57 -0.17 -11.91 8.97
CA LEU A 57 1.20 -12.08 9.47
C LEU A 57 1.26 -12.16 11.01
N ASP A 58 0.51 -11.32 11.73
CA ASP A 58 0.44 -11.41 13.19
C ASP A 58 -0.12 -12.78 13.65
N LEU A 59 -1.12 -13.31 12.94
CA LEU A 59 -1.64 -14.67 13.16
C LEU A 59 -0.58 -15.75 12.86
N LEU A 60 0.14 -15.61 11.75
CA LEU A 60 1.23 -16.52 11.38
C LEU A 60 2.33 -16.54 12.45
N TRP A 61 2.77 -15.37 12.91
CA TRP A 61 3.84 -15.24 13.89
C TRP A 61 3.45 -15.76 15.26
N ALA A 62 2.18 -15.70 15.63
CA ALA A 62 1.67 -16.33 16.85
C ALA A 62 1.88 -17.86 16.84
N ARG A 63 1.89 -18.50 15.66
CA ARG A 63 2.07 -19.96 15.50
C ARG A 63 3.48 -20.38 15.07
N THR A 64 4.32 -19.44 14.65
CA THR A 64 5.65 -19.72 14.09
C THR A 64 6.80 -19.22 14.97
N ALA A 65 6.54 -18.88 16.24
CA ALA A 65 7.53 -18.36 17.18
C ALA A 65 8.76 -19.27 17.40
N ARG A 66 8.63 -20.59 17.17
CA ARG A 66 9.73 -21.57 17.29
C ARG A 66 10.48 -21.82 15.98
N TRP A 67 10.09 -21.18 14.88
CA TRP A 67 10.73 -21.39 13.59
C TRP A 67 12.06 -20.65 13.50
N GLY A 68 12.98 -21.18 12.69
CA GLY A 68 14.19 -20.45 12.32
C GLY A 68 13.83 -19.18 11.51
N LEU A 69 14.58 -18.10 11.73
CA LEU A 69 14.29 -16.78 11.15
C LEU A 69 14.18 -16.80 9.63
N TRP A 70 15.02 -17.57 8.93
CA TRP A 70 14.96 -17.70 7.48
C TRP A 70 13.66 -18.36 6.99
N LYS A 71 13.27 -19.49 7.59
CA LYS A 71 12.01 -20.17 7.29
C LYS A 71 10.82 -19.25 7.56
N GLN A 72 10.83 -18.56 8.70
CA GLN A 72 9.78 -17.60 9.05
C GLN A 72 9.71 -16.44 8.05
N SER A 73 10.86 -15.92 7.59
CA SER A 73 10.91 -14.81 6.63
C SER A 73 10.40 -15.22 5.25
N LEU A 74 10.82 -16.37 4.74
CA LEU A 74 10.36 -16.90 3.44
C LEU A 74 8.85 -17.13 3.41
N VAL A 75 8.31 -17.77 4.45
CA VAL A 75 6.86 -18.02 4.54
C VAL A 75 6.09 -16.71 4.74
N SER A 76 6.61 -15.79 5.55
CA SER A 76 5.98 -14.48 5.74
C SER A 76 5.96 -13.65 4.45
N ALA A 77 7.03 -13.68 3.65
CA ALA A 77 7.08 -13.01 2.35
C ALA A 77 6.04 -13.57 1.37
N ALA A 78 5.95 -14.90 1.26
CA ALA A 78 4.94 -15.55 0.44
C ALA A 78 3.52 -15.20 0.90
N VAL A 79 3.25 -15.28 2.21
CA VAL A 79 1.95 -14.95 2.79
C VAL A 79 1.60 -13.48 2.56
N PHE A 80 2.54 -12.56 2.78
CA PHE A 80 2.34 -11.14 2.52
C PHE A 80 1.95 -10.89 1.07
N LEU A 81 2.73 -11.39 0.11
CA LEU A 81 2.49 -11.16 -1.31
C LEU A 81 1.18 -11.78 -1.79
N LEU A 82 0.88 -13.02 -1.38
CA LEU A 82 -0.35 -13.70 -1.78
C LEU A 82 -1.58 -13.00 -1.21
N VAL A 83 -1.58 -12.68 0.09
CA VAL A 83 -2.70 -11.99 0.73
C VAL A 83 -2.85 -10.58 0.17
N PHE A 84 -1.75 -9.85 0.01
CA PHE A 84 -1.76 -8.50 -0.55
C PHE A 84 -2.29 -8.51 -1.98
N ALA A 85 -1.79 -9.37 -2.86
CA ALA A 85 -2.29 -9.48 -4.23
C ALA A 85 -3.79 -9.86 -4.26
N ALA A 86 -4.22 -10.81 -3.42
CA ALA A 86 -5.60 -11.26 -3.37
C ALA A 86 -6.60 -10.14 -3.00
N VAL A 87 -6.21 -9.21 -2.12
CA VAL A 87 -7.08 -8.08 -1.74
C VAL A 87 -6.85 -6.83 -2.56
N GLN A 88 -5.60 -6.51 -2.89
CA GLN A 88 -5.23 -5.27 -3.54
C GLN A 88 -5.58 -5.28 -5.03
N TRP A 89 -5.50 -6.43 -5.71
CA TRP A 89 -5.80 -6.52 -7.13
C TRP A 89 -7.26 -6.16 -7.45
N PRO A 90 -8.29 -6.84 -6.89
CA PRO A 90 -9.68 -6.45 -7.14
C PRO A 90 -10.01 -5.06 -6.60
N PHE A 91 -9.32 -4.62 -5.54
CA PHE A 91 -9.52 -3.28 -5.00
C PHE A 91 -8.95 -2.20 -5.92
N ALA A 92 -7.82 -2.44 -6.58
CA ALA A 92 -7.28 -1.54 -7.59
C ALA A 92 -8.22 -1.40 -8.79
N ASP A 93 -8.82 -2.51 -9.24
CA ASP A 93 -9.86 -2.49 -10.29
C ASP A 93 -11.06 -1.65 -9.86
N PHE A 94 -11.50 -1.81 -8.60
CA PHE A 94 -12.56 -0.99 -8.02
C PHE A 94 -12.19 0.51 -7.97
N LEU A 95 -10.96 0.86 -7.57
CA LEU A 95 -10.50 2.25 -7.51
C LEU A 95 -10.46 2.93 -8.89
N MET A 96 -10.24 2.17 -9.97
CA MET A 96 -10.34 2.66 -11.35
C MET A 96 -11.78 2.81 -11.85
N SER A 97 -12.75 2.20 -11.18
CA SER A 97 -14.16 2.27 -11.58
C SER A 97 -14.79 3.63 -11.27
N PRO A 98 -15.88 4.01 -11.96
CA PRO A 98 -16.67 5.19 -11.61
C PRO A 98 -17.19 5.19 -10.16
N ALA A 99 -17.40 4.02 -9.56
CA ALA A 99 -17.94 3.90 -8.20
C ALA A 99 -17.00 4.46 -7.13
N ALA A 100 -15.69 4.43 -7.36
CA ALA A 100 -14.69 4.97 -6.44
C ALA A 100 -14.51 6.51 -6.56
N ARG A 101 -15.13 7.16 -7.55
CA ARG A 101 -14.97 8.61 -7.82
C ARG A 101 -15.81 9.48 -6.90
N ASN A 102 -15.71 9.24 -5.60
CA ASN A 102 -16.47 9.90 -4.57
C ASN A 102 -15.54 10.49 -3.48
N TRP A 103 -16.12 11.17 -2.50
CA TRP A 103 -15.37 11.82 -1.42
C TRP A 103 -14.67 10.83 -0.48
N PHE A 104 -15.19 9.61 -0.37
CA PHE A 104 -14.67 8.60 0.56
C PHE A 104 -13.42 7.92 0.02
N PHE A 105 -13.45 7.47 -1.24
CA PHE A 105 -12.28 6.84 -1.89
C PHE A 105 -11.34 7.84 -2.56
N GLY A 106 -11.83 9.06 -2.85
CA GLY A 106 -10.99 10.16 -3.30
C GLY A 106 -10.40 10.01 -4.71
N THR A 107 -10.82 9.04 -5.52
CA THR A 107 -10.19 8.80 -6.83
C THR A 107 -10.52 9.85 -7.88
N LYS A 108 -11.41 10.81 -7.55
CA LYS A 108 -11.72 11.99 -8.39
C LYS A 108 -10.68 13.12 -8.28
N TYR A 109 -9.81 13.07 -7.27
CA TYR A 109 -8.85 14.15 -7.01
C TYR A 109 -7.56 13.90 -7.78
N PHE A 110 -7.16 14.90 -8.57
CA PHE A 110 -5.90 14.88 -9.29
C PHE A 110 -5.03 16.05 -8.84
N GLY A 111 -3.71 15.85 -8.91
CA GLY A 111 -2.76 16.94 -8.69
C GLY A 111 -2.78 17.91 -9.87
N TYR A 112 -2.48 19.18 -9.63
CA TYR A 112 -2.48 20.21 -10.68
C TYR A 112 -1.53 19.93 -11.86
N ASN A 113 -0.50 19.11 -11.64
CA ASN A 113 0.47 18.68 -12.64
C ASN A 113 0.08 17.37 -13.36
N THR A 114 -1.09 16.81 -13.07
CA THR A 114 -1.55 15.57 -13.70
C THR A 114 -1.90 15.83 -15.15
N ASN A 115 -1.37 15.03 -16.07
CA ASN A 115 -1.72 15.13 -17.48
C ASN A 115 -3.18 14.68 -17.69
N PRO A 116 -4.10 15.56 -18.15
CA PRO A 116 -5.51 15.25 -18.30
C PRO A 116 -5.81 14.22 -19.40
N VAL A 117 -4.91 14.08 -20.39
CA VAL A 117 -5.02 13.04 -21.44
C VAL A 117 -4.22 11.78 -21.11
N GLY A 118 -3.56 11.76 -19.95
CA GLY A 118 -2.82 10.60 -19.47
C GLY A 118 -3.75 9.48 -19.00
N ARG A 119 -3.31 8.23 -19.13
CA ARG A 119 -4.08 7.04 -18.75
C ARG A 119 -4.57 7.06 -17.31
N TYR A 120 -3.74 7.59 -16.40
CA TYR A 120 -4.11 7.73 -14.99
C TYR A 120 -5.33 8.64 -14.79
N ALA A 121 -5.38 9.81 -15.44
CA ALA A 121 -6.53 10.71 -15.39
C ALA A 121 -7.78 10.11 -16.09
N GLN A 122 -7.57 9.16 -17.00
CA GLN A 122 -8.61 8.43 -17.71
C GLN A 122 -9.02 7.12 -17.02
N TYR A 123 -8.48 6.82 -15.83
CA TYR A 123 -8.72 5.60 -15.07
C TYR A 123 -8.42 4.31 -15.86
N GLN A 124 -7.33 4.33 -16.61
CA GLN A 124 -6.87 3.20 -17.41
C GLN A 124 -5.57 2.65 -16.83
N PHE A 125 -5.50 1.32 -16.75
CA PHE A 125 -4.26 0.65 -16.42
C PHE A 125 -3.21 0.81 -17.53
N LEU A 126 -1.95 0.70 -17.13
CA LEU A 126 -0.86 0.52 -18.06
C LEU A 126 -1.09 -0.76 -18.87
N PRO A 127 -0.62 -0.81 -20.14
CA PRO A 127 -0.80 -2.00 -20.94
C PRO A 127 -0.05 -3.15 -20.29
N LEU A 128 -0.64 -4.34 -20.30
CA LEU A 128 0.01 -5.52 -19.74
C LEU A 128 1.32 -5.76 -20.50
N GLY A 129 2.41 -5.91 -19.74
CA GLY A 129 3.69 -6.37 -20.27
C GLY A 129 3.64 -7.85 -20.62
N THR A 130 4.81 -8.44 -20.87
CA THR A 130 4.86 -9.88 -21.11
C THR A 130 4.61 -10.65 -19.81
N PRO A 131 4.06 -11.87 -19.86
CA PRO A 131 3.95 -12.72 -18.67
C PRO A 131 5.31 -12.94 -17.98
N ALA A 132 6.41 -12.92 -18.74
CA ALA A 132 7.76 -13.05 -18.19
C ALA A 132 8.14 -11.85 -17.31
N ASP A 133 7.75 -10.63 -17.70
CA ASP A 133 8.00 -9.42 -16.90
C ASP A 133 7.25 -9.51 -15.56
N PHE A 134 6.00 -9.97 -15.58
CA PHE A 134 5.22 -10.18 -14.36
C PHE A 134 5.92 -11.13 -13.39
N TRP A 135 6.33 -12.32 -13.85
CA TRP A 135 6.98 -13.30 -13.00
C TRP A 135 8.37 -12.85 -12.50
N ARG A 136 9.09 -12.07 -13.31
CA ARG A 136 10.34 -11.44 -12.91
C ARG A 136 10.12 -10.46 -11.76
N GLU A 137 9.16 -9.54 -11.90
CA GLU A 137 8.85 -8.56 -10.85
C GLU A 137 8.28 -9.23 -9.59
N ALA A 138 7.45 -10.26 -9.74
CA ALA A 138 6.94 -11.05 -8.62
C ALA A 138 8.08 -11.76 -7.87
N GLY A 139 9.05 -12.31 -8.60
CA GLY A 139 10.26 -12.91 -8.05
C GLY A 139 11.12 -11.90 -7.29
N LEU A 140 11.34 -10.71 -7.86
CA LEU A 140 12.07 -9.62 -7.19
C LEU A 140 11.34 -9.15 -5.93
N ALA A 141 10.02 -8.97 -6.00
CA ALA A 141 9.19 -8.61 -4.84
C ALA A 141 9.30 -9.66 -3.73
N PHE A 142 9.30 -10.95 -4.07
CA PHE A 142 9.49 -12.03 -3.10
C PHE A 142 10.87 -12.00 -2.45
N LEU A 143 11.93 -11.78 -3.22
CA LEU A 143 13.29 -11.69 -2.69
C LEU A 143 13.45 -10.47 -1.77
N ILE A 144 13.01 -9.29 -2.22
CA ILE A 144 13.10 -8.05 -1.45
C ILE A 144 12.28 -8.15 -0.16
N SER A 145 11.04 -8.62 -0.24
CA SER A 145 10.19 -8.80 0.94
C SER A 145 10.79 -9.81 1.93
N THR A 146 11.36 -10.91 1.45
CA THR A 146 12.06 -11.89 2.30
C THR A 146 13.21 -11.23 3.06
N VAL A 147 14.05 -10.46 2.38
CA VAL A 147 15.19 -9.76 3.00
C VAL A 147 14.70 -8.73 4.01
N MET A 148 13.71 -7.91 3.66
CA MET A 148 13.15 -6.89 4.56
C MET A 148 12.53 -7.49 5.82
N ILE A 149 11.74 -8.57 5.66
CA ILE A 149 11.15 -9.28 6.81
C ILE A 149 12.26 -9.91 7.66
N ARG A 150 13.29 -10.50 7.04
CA ARG A 150 14.41 -11.10 7.77
C ARG A 150 15.16 -10.10 8.62
N VAL A 151 15.35 -8.89 8.09
CA VAL A 151 15.95 -7.76 8.81
C VAL A 151 15.03 -7.35 9.97
N GLY A 152 13.74 -7.14 9.71
CA GLY A 152 12.75 -6.75 10.73
C GLY A 152 12.64 -7.75 11.88
N LEU A 153 12.50 -9.04 11.59
CA LEU A 153 12.46 -10.11 12.61
C LEU A 153 13.78 -10.18 13.40
N GLY A 154 14.93 -9.98 12.73
CA GLY A 154 16.24 -9.97 13.37
C GLY A 154 16.39 -8.82 14.38
N TYR A 155 15.99 -7.60 14.01
CA TYR A 155 15.98 -6.47 14.94
C TYR A 155 14.97 -6.66 16.08
N GLY A 156 13.76 -7.16 15.78
CA GLY A 156 12.75 -7.44 16.78
C GLY A 156 13.22 -8.45 17.84
N ALA A 157 13.91 -9.51 17.42
CA ALA A 157 14.48 -10.51 18.33
C ALA A 157 15.56 -9.90 19.26
N ARG A 158 16.44 -9.04 18.73
CA ARG A 158 17.48 -8.34 19.50
C ARG A 158 16.90 -7.36 20.52
N LEU A 159 15.92 -6.55 20.13
CA LEU A 159 15.27 -5.62 21.04
C LEU A 159 14.49 -6.36 22.16
N GLY A 160 13.90 -7.51 21.83
CA GLY A 160 13.25 -8.37 22.80
C GLY A 160 14.20 -8.98 23.84
N SER A 161 15.46 -9.24 23.48
CA SER A 161 16.44 -9.79 24.43
C SER A 161 17.01 -8.76 25.40
N ILE A 162 17.02 -7.47 25.04
CA ILE A 162 17.52 -6.39 25.92
C ILE A 162 16.54 -6.09 27.07
N ARG A 163 15.25 -6.41 26.88
CA ARG A 163 14.17 -6.11 27.83
C ARG A 163 13.97 -7.21 28.90
N ARG A 164 14.92 -8.15 29.02
CA ARG A 164 14.95 -9.20 30.04
C ARG A 164 16.04 -8.93 31.06
#